data_AF-A0A482UQ34-F1
#
_entry.id   AF-A0A482UQ34-F1
#
_cell.length_a   1.000
_cell.length_b   1.000
_cell.length_c   1.000
_cell.angle_alpha   90.00
_cell.angle_beta   90.00
_cell.angle_gamma   90.00
#
_symmetry.space_group_name_H-M   'P 1'
#
loop_
_entity.id
_entity.type
_entity.pdbx_description
1 polymer ?
#
loop_
_entity_poly.entity_id
_entity_poly.type
_entity_poly.pdbx_seq_one_letter_code
_entity_poly.pdbx_strand_id
1 'polypeptide(L)'
;MVIHYKCASNIVGLSKSGMGLIPFRTYTKERILSTGLREQDINYIYILTESPAHSRMGGRCANCCPHILPKLYTYISSLFPKAVVVLKRGGDPFLDFYRIQSAPVVFCGTALFCLWPALANTLGTVFLPITPLFGGATNTSNAPRLGSNKVWLPSRYVDSWDGSIENLVQTLQTK
;
A
#
# COMPACT_ATOMS: atom_id res chain seq x y z
N MET A 1 -1.04 5.92 11.32
CA MET A 1 -0.72 4.82 10.37
C MET A 1 -0.47 5.39 9.00
N VAL A 2 0.36 4.72 8.18
CA VAL A 2 0.62 5.08 6.79
C VAL A 2 0.35 3.88 5.87
N ILE A 3 -0.33 4.13 4.76
CA ILE A 3 -0.52 3.20 3.64
C ILE A 3 0.05 3.87 2.39
N HIS A 4 1.13 3.33 1.84
CA HIS A 4 1.61 3.74 0.53
C HIS A 4 0.94 2.90 -0.55
N TYR A 5 -0.03 3.50 -1.24
CA TYR A 5 -0.82 2.85 -2.27
C TYR A 5 -0.49 3.40 -3.66
N LYS A 6 0.47 2.76 -4.34
CA LYS A 6 0.84 3.15 -5.71
C LYS A 6 -0.15 2.54 -6.69
N CYS A 7 -0.85 3.37 -7.45
CA CYS A 7 -1.92 2.91 -8.32
C CYS A 7 -1.45 2.84 -9.78
N ALA A 8 -1.09 3.96 -10.40
CA ALA A 8 -0.90 4.06 -11.84
C ALA A 8 0.26 3.21 -12.37
N SER A 9 1.47 3.33 -11.81
CA SER A 9 2.59 2.51 -12.29
C SER A 9 2.40 1.03 -11.99
N ASN A 10 1.68 0.70 -10.93
CA ASN A 10 1.42 -0.68 -10.54
C ASN A 10 0.38 -1.32 -11.47
N ILE A 11 -0.55 -0.52 -12.00
CA ILE A 11 -1.48 -1.02 -13.01
C ILE A 11 -0.79 -1.23 -14.36
N VAL A 12 0.11 -0.33 -14.78
CA VAL A 12 0.93 -0.54 -15.99
C VAL A 12 1.80 -1.79 -15.84
N GLY A 13 2.27 -2.02 -14.61
CA GLY A 13 3.23 -3.07 -14.28
C GLY A 13 2.65 -4.45 -14.03
N LEU A 14 1.31 -4.60 -13.95
CA LEU A 14 0.62 -5.83 -13.54
C LEU A 14 1.36 -7.06 -14.11
N SER A 15 1.31 -7.30 -15.41
CA SER A 15 1.77 -8.57 -15.96
C SER A 15 3.29 -8.75 -16.16
N LYS A 16 4.14 -7.73 -15.98
CA LYS A 16 5.53 -7.78 -16.49
C LYS A 16 6.65 -7.43 -15.50
N SER A 17 6.35 -6.84 -14.34
CA SER A 17 7.39 -6.17 -13.54
C SER A 17 7.45 -6.59 -12.07
N GLY A 18 6.63 -7.55 -11.65
CA GLY A 18 6.48 -7.89 -10.23
C GLY A 18 5.87 -6.75 -9.40
N MET A 19 5.25 -5.76 -10.07
CA MET A 19 4.44 -4.71 -9.46
C MET A 19 2.96 -5.11 -9.52
N GLY A 20 2.19 -4.73 -8.50
CA GLY A 20 0.78 -5.04 -8.47
C GLY A 20 0.01 -4.18 -7.46
N LEU A 21 -1.31 -4.30 -7.48
CA LEU A 21 -2.18 -3.62 -6.54
C LEU A 21 -2.37 -4.47 -5.28
N ILE A 22 -2.25 -3.85 -4.12
CA ILE A 22 -2.52 -4.50 -2.84
C ILE A 22 -4.03 -4.58 -2.65
N PRO A 23 -4.62 -5.78 -2.45
CA PRO A 23 -6.04 -5.89 -2.18
C PRO A 23 -6.42 -5.19 -0.87
N PHE A 24 -7.59 -4.58 -0.82
CA PHE A 24 -8.06 -3.80 0.32
C PHE A 24 -8.17 -4.65 1.59
N ARG A 25 -8.55 -5.94 1.46
CA ARG A 25 -8.60 -6.88 2.59
C ARG A 25 -7.26 -7.07 3.29
N THR A 26 -6.15 -6.66 2.68
CA THR A 26 -4.84 -6.69 3.34
C THR A 26 -4.81 -5.77 4.56
N TYR A 27 -5.59 -4.69 4.55
CA TYR A 27 -5.64 -3.68 5.59
C TYR A 27 -6.67 -4.03 6.68
N THR A 28 -6.67 -5.26 7.20
CA THR A 28 -7.64 -5.62 8.25
C THR A 28 -7.33 -4.95 9.58
N LYS A 29 -8.39 -4.63 10.33
CA LYS A 29 -8.30 -4.12 11.69
C LYS A 29 -7.54 -5.08 12.61
N GLU A 30 -7.82 -6.38 12.52
CA GLU A 30 -7.10 -7.42 13.27
C GLU A 30 -5.58 -7.36 13.03
N ARG A 31 -5.14 -7.31 11.76
CA ARG A 31 -3.72 -7.21 11.41
C ARG A 31 -3.10 -5.94 11.98
N ILE A 32 -3.79 -4.81 11.86
CA ILE A 32 -3.28 -3.52 12.35
C ILE A 32 -3.16 -3.53 13.87
N LEU A 33 -4.16 -4.02 14.60
CA LEU A 33 -4.15 -4.06 16.06
C LEU A 33 -3.20 -5.12 16.63
N SER A 34 -2.89 -6.19 15.86
CA SER A 34 -1.88 -7.19 16.26
C SER A 34 -0.46 -6.62 16.41
N THR A 35 -0.22 -5.40 15.92
CA THR A 35 1.04 -4.67 16.09
C THR A 35 1.22 -4.04 17.47
N GLY A 36 0.22 -4.18 18.36
CA GLY A 36 0.21 -3.57 19.68
C GLY A 36 -0.45 -2.19 19.74
N LEU A 37 -0.92 -1.65 18.61
CA LEU A 37 -1.73 -0.44 18.59
C LEU A 37 -3.11 -0.71 19.20
N ARG A 38 -3.59 0.22 20.02
CA ARG A 38 -5.00 0.28 20.40
C ARG A 38 -5.74 1.13 19.38
N GLU A 39 -6.97 0.75 19.06
CA GLU A 39 -7.78 1.47 18.06
C GLU A 39 -7.94 2.95 18.38
N GLN A 40 -8.13 3.29 19.66
CA GLN A 40 -8.25 4.66 20.14
C GLN A 40 -7.00 5.53 19.92
N ASP A 41 -5.84 4.92 19.70
CA ASP A 41 -4.59 5.65 19.44
C ASP A 41 -4.41 5.92 17.92
N ILE A 42 -5.29 5.38 17.07
CA ILE A 42 -5.27 5.56 15.62
C ILE A 42 -6.07 6.81 15.26
N ASN A 43 -5.45 7.98 15.44
CA ASN A 43 -6.09 9.26 15.13
C ASN A 43 -6.01 9.64 13.65
N TYR A 44 -4.91 9.27 12.98
CA TYR A 44 -4.66 9.63 11.58
C TYR A 44 -4.19 8.43 10.76
N ILE A 45 -4.78 8.29 9.57
CA ILE A 45 -4.39 7.30 8.57
C ILE A 45 -4.07 8.01 7.27
N TYR A 46 -2.80 8.03 6.89
CA TYR A 46 -2.37 8.62 5.62
C TYR A 46 -2.34 7.57 4.53
N ILE A 47 -3.12 7.77 3.48
CA ILE A 47 -3.01 7.03 2.22
C ILE A 47 -2.16 7.89 1.28
N LEU A 48 -0.89 7.51 1.14
CA LEU A 48 0.08 8.19 0.28
C LEU A 48 0.05 7.54 -1.11
N THR A 49 -0.14 8.35 -2.14
CA THR A 49 -0.17 7.89 -3.53
C THR A 49 0.44 8.92 -4.48
N GLU A 50 0.67 8.51 -5.73
CA GLU A 50 1.32 9.38 -6.72
C GLU A 50 0.46 10.62 -7.08
N SER A 51 1.11 11.64 -7.62
CA SER A 51 0.40 12.85 -8.06
C SER A 51 -0.56 12.53 -9.20
N PRO A 52 -1.67 13.28 -9.35
CA PRO A 52 -2.60 13.09 -10.45
C PRO A 52 -1.94 13.19 -11.83
N ALA A 53 -0.92 14.03 -11.98
CA ALA A 53 -0.13 14.16 -13.20
C ALA A 53 0.61 12.85 -13.52
N HIS A 54 1.25 12.23 -12.53
CA HIS A 54 1.89 10.92 -12.70
C HIS A 54 0.87 9.82 -12.99
N SER A 55 -0.33 9.89 -12.41
CA SER A 55 -1.37 8.88 -12.65
C SER A 55 -1.83 8.82 -14.11
N ARG A 56 -1.84 9.96 -14.81
CA ARG A 56 -2.27 10.05 -16.21
C ARG A 56 -1.30 9.43 -17.21
N MET A 57 -0.05 9.21 -16.82
CA MET A 57 0.97 8.57 -17.66
C MET A 57 0.84 7.03 -17.67
N GLY A 58 -0.14 6.46 -16.95
CA GLY A 58 -0.32 5.03 -16.67
C GLY A 58 -0.90 4.17 -17.81
N GLY A 59 -0.72 4.54 -19.08
CA GLY A 59 -1.08 3.71 -20.23
C GLY A 59 -2.53 3.16 -20.20
N ARG A 60 -2.70 1.83 -20.31
CA ARG A 60 -3.99 1.11 -20.40
C ARG A 60 -5.00 1.41 -19.28
N CYS A 61 -4.56 1.99 -18.16
CA CYS A 61 -5.42 2.26 -17.01
C CYS A 61 -5.19 3.66 -16.41
N ALA A 62 -4.85 4.65 -17.26
CA ALA A 62 -4.62 6.04 -16.83
C ALA A 62 -5.77 6.64 -16.00
N ASN A 63 -7.00 6.13 -16.18
CA ASN A 63 -8.21 6.60 -15.48
C ASN A 63 -8.66 5.71 -14.31
N CYS A 64 -7.94 4.64 -13.98
CA CYS A 64 -8.39 3.66 -12.99
C CYS A 64 -8.24 4.15 -11.55
N CYS A 65 -7.20 4.94 -11.27
CA CYS A 65 -6.96 5.48 -9.92
C CYS A 65 -8.10 6.37 -9.39
N PRO A 66 -8.74 7.23 -10.21
CA PRO A 66 -9.99 7.87 -9.87
C PRO A 66 -11.11 6.95 -9.38
N HIS A 67 -11.16 5.68 -9.80
CA HIS A 67 -12.17 4.71 -9.33
C HIS A 67 -11.68 3.91 -8.11
N ILE A 68 -10.41 3.53 -8.08
CA ILE A 68 -9.82 2.68 -7.03
C ILE A 68 -9.59 3.46 -5.74
N LEU A 69 -9.00 4.66 -5.81
CA LEU A 69 -8.59 5.40 -4.62
C LEU A 69 -9.77 5.84 -3.73
N PRO A 70 -10.91 6.31 -4.26
CA PRO A 70 -12.07 6.60 -3.42
C PRO A 70 -12.61 5.35 -2.73
N LYS A 71 -12.60 4.19 -3.39
CA LYS A 71 -13.05 2.94 -2.80
C LYS A 71 -12.13 2.45 -1.69
N LEU A 72 -10.81 2.61 -1.87
CA LEU A 72 -9.84 2.37 -0.80
C LEU A 72 -10.06 3.31 0.38
N TYR A 73 -10.24 4.61 0.12
CA TYR A 73 -10.53 5.60 1.15
C TYR A 73 -11.77 5.19 1.96
N THR A 74 -12.89 4.91 1.29
CA THR A 74 -14.13 4.47 1.95
C THR A 74 -13.93 3.19 2.77
N TYR A 75 -13.19 2.21 2.23
CA TYR A 75 -12.89 0.97 2.94
C TYR A 75 -12.08 1.21 4.22
N ILE A 76 -11.04 2.05 4.17
CA ILE A 76 -10.24 2.36 5.35
C ILE A 76 -11.03 3.18 6.36
N SER A 77 -11.84 4.15 5.90
CA SER A 77 -12.72 4.93 6.77
C SER A 77 -13.78 4.08 7.46
N SER A 78 -14.32 3.05 6.81
CA SER A 78 -15.29 2.15 7.45
C SER A 78 -14.65 1.24 8.50
N LEU A 79 -13.37 0.86 8.32
CA LEU A 79 -12.64 0.07 9.30
C LEU A 79 -12.25 0.86 10.56
N PHE A 80 -11.94 2.15 10.41
CA PHE A 80 -11.51 3.03 11.49
C PHE A 80 -12.36 4.32 11.51
N PRO A 81 -13.64 4.24 11.93
CA PRO A 81 -14.59 5.35 11.81
C PRO A 81 -14.23 6.58 12.66
N LYS A 82 -13.39 6.42 13.69
CA LYS A 82 -12.90 7.52 14.54
C LYS A 82 -11.61 8.17 14.03
N ALA A 83 -10.92 7.53 13.08
CA ALA A 83 -9.67 8.03 12.55
C ALA A 83 -9.92 9.02 11.42
N VAL A 84 -9.12 10.07 11.35
CA VAL A 84 -9.07 10.96 10.19
C VAL A 84 -8.26 10.26 9.10
N VAL A 85 -8.93 9.88 8.01
CA VAL A 85 -8.29 9.31 6.82
C VAL A 85 -7.91 10.44 5.87
N VAL A 86 -6.64 10.49 5.47
CA VAL A 86 -6.10 11.52 4.58
C VAL A 86 -5.58 10.86 3.31
N LEU A 87 -6.26 11.10 2.18
CA LEU A 87 -5.76 10.71 0.87
C LEU A 87 -4.84 11.80 0.32
N LYS A 88 -3.52 11.56 0.35
CA LYS A 88 -2.51 12.51 -0.13
C LYS A 88 -1.95 12.06 -1.48
N ARG A 89 -2.19 12.86 -2.52
CA ARG A 89 -1.76 12.58 -3.91
C ARG A 89 -0.61 13.49 -4.34
N GLY A 90 0.63 13.01 -4.22
CA GLY A 90 1.84 13.81 -4.47
C GLY A 90 2.12 14.86 -3.38
N GLY A 91 2.92 15.87 -3.71
CA GLY A 91 3.39 16.90 -2.77
C GLY A 91 4.86 16.72 -2.41
N ASP A 92 5.30 17.26 -1.27
CA ASP A 92 6.68 17.12 -0.79
C ASP A 92 7.01 15.65 -0.43
N PRO A 93 7.94 15.00 -1.15
CA PRO A 93 8.33 13.62 -0.89
C PRO A 93 9.08 13.44 0.43
N PHE A 94 9.79 14.46 0.93
CA PHE A 94 10.53 14.36 2.19
C PHE A 94 9.58 14.24 3.38
N LEU A 95 8.47 14.98 3.36
CA LEU A 95 7.44 14.82 4.39
C LEU A 95 6.77 13.45 4.33
N ASP A 96 6.63 12.87 3.15
CA ASP A 96 6.08 11.52 2.99
C ASP A 96 7.08 10.44 3.47
N PHE A 97 8.37 10.63 3.23
CA PHE A 97 9.42 9.79 3.82
C PHE A 97 9.39 9.85 5.34
N TYR A 98 9.30 11.05 5.91
CA TYR A 98 9.20 11.22 7.36
C TYR A 98 7.95 10.53 7.93
N ARG A 99 6.80 10.66 7.28
CA ARG A 99 5.57 9.95 7.68
C ARG A 99 5.76 8.45 7.66
N ILE A 100 6.37 7.89 6.61
CA ILE A 100 6.65 6.45 6.51
C ILE A 100 7.64 6.02 7.60
N GLN A 101 8.72 6.76 7.81
CA GLN A 101 9.78 6.43 8.76
C GLN A 101 9.29 6.46 10.23
N SER A 102 8.39 7.40 10.56
CA SER A 102 7.93 7.61 11.94
C SER A 102 6.61 6.91 12.28
N ALA A 103 5.90 6.35 11.30
CA ALA A 103 4.58 5.76 11.54
C ALA A 103 4.68 4.47 12.38
N PRO A 104 3.80 4.29 13.39
CA PRO A 104 3.73 3.05 14.17
C PRO A 104 3.36 1.82 13.34
N VAL A 105 2.59 2.02 12.27
CA VAL A 105 2.23 0.99 11.29
C VAL A 105 2.36 1.57 9.89
N VAL A 106 3.07 0.85 9.03
CA VAL A 106 3.28 1.18 7.62
C VAL A 106 2.86 -0.01 6.76
N PHE A 107 2.06 0.24 5.73
CA PHE A 107 1.90 -0.69 4.61
C PHE A 107 2.58 -0.12 3.39
N CYS A 108 3.57 -0.82 2.84
CA CYS A 108 4.22 -0.42 1.62
C CYS A 108 3.55 -1.00 0.38
N GLY A 109 3.57 -0.22 -0.70
CA GLY A 109 3.36 -0.70 -2.07
C GLY A 109 4.66 -1.21 -2.68
N THR A 110 4.59 -1.82 -3.87
CA THR A 110 5.75 -2.34 -4.63
C THR A 110 6.55 -1.19 -5.27
N ALA A 111 7.14 -0.32 -4.45
CA ALA A 111 7.92 0.83 -4.91
C ALA A 111 9.09 1.11 -3.97
N LEU A 112 10.26 1.40 -4.56
CA LEU A 112 11.45 1.81 -3.80
C LEU A 112 11.21 3.09 -2.98
N PHE A 113 10.30 3.97 -3.44
CA PHE A 113 9.85 5.14 -2.71
C PHE A 113 9.33 4.80 -1.30
N CYS A 114 8.63 3.66 -1.14
CA CYS A 114 8.21 3.22 0.18
C CYS A 114 9.29 2.40 0.89
N LEU A 115 10.01 1.55 0.15
CA LEU A 115 10.99 0.63 0.73
C LEU A 115 12.03 1.35 1.59
N TRP A 116 12.71 2.36 1.05
CA TRP A 116 13.82 3.01 1.74
C TRP A 116 13.43 3.66 3.08
N PRO A 117 12.43 4.57 3.14
CA PRO A 117 12.01 5.13 4.42
C PRO A 117 11.39 4.08 5.35
N ALA A 118 10.80 3.02 4.81
CA ALA A 118 10.28 1.92 5.61
C ALA A 118 11.40 1.09 6.25
N LEU A 119 12.51 0.85 5.55
CA LEU A 119 13.71 0.24 6.13
C LEU A 119 14.26 1.07 7.28
N ALA A 120 14.26 2.40 7.13
CA ALA A 120 14.67 3.35 8.17
C ALA A 120 13.69 3.44 9.36
N ASN A 121 12.47 2.90 9.25
CA ASN A 121 11.51 2.86 10.36
C ASN A 121 11.93 1.77 11.36
N THR A 122 12.55 2.18 12.47
CA THR A 122 13.00 1.26 13.54
C THR A 122 11.98 1.09 14.67
N LEU A 123 10.91 1.89 14.69
CA LEU A 123 9.97 1.98 15.82
C LEU A 123 8.66 1.24 15.57
N GLY A 124 8.10 1.37 14.36
CA GLY A 124 6.81 0.80 13.99
C GLY A 124 6.91 -0.58 13.37
N THR A 125 5.75 -1.18 13.10
CA THR A 125 5.63 -2.39 12.29
C THR A 125 5.45 -2.02 10.82
N VAL A 126 6.28 -2.58 9.95
CA VAL A 126 6.22 -2.33 8.51
C VAL A 126 5.79 -3.59 7.79
N PHE A 127 4.69 -3.51 7.08
CA PHE A 127 4.20 -4.53 6.17
C PHE A 127 4.75 -4.29 4.76
N LEU A 128 5.58 -5.23 4.31
CA LEU A 128 6.25 -5.17 3.01
C LEU A 128 5.62 -6.18 2.04
N PRO A 129 5.36 -5.77 0.79
CA PRO A 129 4.86 -6.69 -0.19
C PRO A 129 5.93 -7.66 -0.68
N ILE A 130 5.57 -8.92 -0.90
CA ILE A 130 6.46 -9.90 -1.56
C ILE A 130 6.56 -9.54 -3.03
N THR A 131 7.72 -9.07 -3.46
CA THR A 131 7.99 -8.71 -4.85
C THR A 131 9.46 -8.96 -5.20
N PRO A 132 9.79 -9.42 -6.42
CA PRO A 132 11.16 -9.56 -6.87
C PRO A 132 11.97 -8.26 -6.77
N LEU A 133 11.28 -7.11 -6.80
CA LEU A 133 11.91 -5.79 -6.62
C LEU A 133 12.58 -5.64 -5.24
N PHE A 134 12.12 -6.38 -4.24
CA PHE A 134 12.65 -6.32 -2.88
C PHE A 134 13.53 -7.53 -2.62
N GLY A 135 14.76 -7.46 -3.14
CA GLY A 135 15.79 -8.49 -2.93
C GLY A 135 15.43 -9.84 -3.56
N GLY A 136 14.70 -9.87 -4.67
CA GLY A 136 14.35 -11.10 -5.39
C GLY A 136 13.25 -11.94 -4.74
N ALA A 137 12.52 -11.39 -3.75
CA ALA A 137 11.49 -12.13 -3.03
C ALA A 137 10.33 -12.56 -3.93
N THR A 138 10.08 -13.87 -4.04
CA THR A 138 8.92 -14.43 -4.76
C THR A 138 7.92 -15.11 -3.81
N ASN A 139 8.33 -15.39 -2.57
CA ASN A 139 7.50 -15.93 -1.50
C ASN A 139 8.12 -15.55 -0.14
N THR A 140 7.48 -15.98 0.96
CA THR A 140 8.00 -15.68 2.31
C THR A 140 9.27 -16.46 2.66
N SER A 141 9.54 -17.60 2.03
CA SER A 141 10.70 -18.44 2.35
C SER A 141 12.00 -17.91 1.74
N ASN A 142 11.93 -17.17 0.62
CA ASN A 142 13.09 -16.53 0.01
C ASN A 142 13.20 -15.02 0.22
N ALA A 143 12.25 -14.42 0.94
CA ALA A 143 12.28 -13.00 1.21
C ALA A 143 13.42 -12.65 2.21
N PRO A 144 14.19 -11.58 1.98
CA PRO A 144 15.29 -11.22 2.86
C PRO A 144 14.80 -10.85 4.26
N ARG A 145 15.62 -11.14 5.28
CA ARG A 145 15.38 -10.68 6.64
C ARG A 145 15.80 -9.21 6.74
N LEU A 146 14.82 -8.31 6.76
CA LEU A 146 15.03 -6.85 6.77
C LEU A 146 14.91 -6.22 8.16
N GLY A 147 14.78 -7.04 9.21
CA GLY A 147 14.58 -6.63 10.60
C GLY A 147 13.37 -7.32 11.22
N SER A 148 13.33 -7.40 12.56
CA SER A 148 12.25 -8.06 13.30
C SER A 148 10.90 -7.35 13.18
N ASN A 149 10.91 -6.04 12.92
CA ASN A 149 9.71 -5.22 12.73
C ASN A 149 9.25 -5.15 11.25
N LYS A 150 9.87 -5.93 10.36
CA LYS A 150 9.53 -6.00 8.93
C LYS A 150 8.78 -7.29 8.64
N VAL A 151 7.50 -7.16 8.33
CA VAL A 151 6.59 -8.27 8.12
C VAL A 151 6.26 -8.39 6.64
N TRP A 152 6.57 -9.52 6.03
CA TRP A 152 6.19 -9.80 4.65
C TRP A 152 4.69 -10.10 4.55
N LEU A 153 4.02 -9.44 3.61
CA LEU A 153 2.61 -9.68 3.32
C LEU A 153 2.49 -10.94 2.45
N PRO A 154 1.91 -12.04 2.97
CA PRO A 154 1.74 -13.27 2.21
C PRO A 154 0.66 -13.14 1.12
N SER A 155 -0.15 -12.08 1.17
CA SER A 155 -1.18 -11.77 0.18
C SER A 155 -0.54 -11.60 -1.20
N ARG A 156 -1.01 -12.36 -2.19
CA ARG A 156 -0.67 -12.10 -3.59
C ARG A 156 -1.33 -10.79 -4.01
N TYR A 157 -0.54 -9.89 -4.58
CA TYR A 157 -1.05 -8.70 -5.25
C TYR A 157 -2.01 -9.11 -6.37
N VAL A 158 -2.89 -8.21 -6.75
CA VAL A 158 -3.42 -8.28 -8.10
C VAL A 158 -2.27 -7.82 -9.01
N ASP A 159 -1.62 -8.79 -9.64
CA ASP A 159 -0.48 -8.65 -10.55
C ASP A 159 -0.87 -8.97 -12.00
N SER A 160 -2.16 -9.18 -12.29
CA SER A 160 -2.65 -9.33 -13.66
C SER A 160 -4.13 -9.03 -13.68
N TRP A 161 -4.59 -8.33 -14.71
CA TRP A 161 -6.01 -8.01 -14.86
C TRP A 161 -6.36 -7.73 -16.33
N ASP A 162 -7.22 -8.56 -16.89
CA ASP A 162 -7.69 -8.46 -18.28
C ASP A 162 -9.20 -8.14 -18.39
N GLY A 163 -9.86 -7.85 -17.26
CA GLY A 163 -11.30 -7.52 -17.19
C GLY A 163 -11.60 -6.02 -17.10
N SER A 164 -12.87 -5.66 -16.85
CA SER A 164 -13.27 -4.25 -16.64
C SER A 164 -12.69 -3.66 -15.35
N ILE A 165 -12.69 -2.33 -15.25
CA ILE A 165 -12.22 -1.60 -14.05
C ILE A 165 -13.13 -1.89 -12.86
N GLU A 166 -14.43 -2.02 -13.08
CA GLU A 166 -15.42 -2.34 -12.06
C GLU A 166 -15.12 -3.70 -11.44
N ASN A 167 -14.80 -4.69 -12.28
CA ASN A 167 -14.44 -6.02 -11.83
C ASN A 167 -13.06 -6.02 -11.13
N LEU A 168 -12.13 -5.16 -11.54
CA LEU A 168 -10.86 -4.96 -10.83
C LEU A 168 -11.12 -4.41 -9.43
N VAL A 169 -11.95 -3.37 -9.30
CA VAL A 169 -12.32 -2.77 -8.01
C VAL A 169 -12.99 -3.80 -7.11
N GLN A 170 -13.94 -4.57 -7.64
CA GLN A 170 -14.59 -5.64 -6.89
C GLN A 170 -13.59 -6.72 -6.46
N THR A 171 -12.64 -7.06 -7.33
CA THR A 171 -11.56 -8.00 -7.01
C THR A 171 -10.67 -7.47 -5.89
N LEU A 172 -10.30 -6.18 -5.91
CA LEU A 172 -9.52 -5.56 -4.84
C LEU A 172 -10.27 -5.54 -3.50
N GLN A 173 -11.60 -5.55 -3.51
CA GLN A 173 -12.43 -5.60 -2.30
C GLN A 173 -12.64 -7.03 -1.76
N THR A 174 -12.57 -8.05 -2.62
CA THR A 174 -12.95 -9.44 -2.29
C THR A 174 -11.78 -10.42 -2.22
N LYS A 175 -10.78 -10.26 -3.12
CA LYS A 175 -9.47 -10.89 -3.02
C LYS A 175 -8.55 -10.06 -2.12
#